data_AF-A0A6I1KJ79-F1
#
_entry.id   AF-A0A6I1KJ79-F1
#
_cell.length_a   1.000
_cell.length_b   1.000
_cell.length_c   1.000
_cell.angle_alpha   90.00
_cell.angle_beta   90.00
_cell.angle_gamma   90.00
#
_symmetry.space_group_name_H-M   'P 1'
#
loop_
_entity.id
_entity.type
_entity.pdbx_description
1 polymer ?
#
loop_
_entity_poly.entity_id
_entity_poly.type
_entity_poly.pdbx_seq_one_letter_code
_entity_poly.pdbx_strand_id
1 'polypeptide(L)'
;MYAVRNWLIGGVITLVLYLAPPDCRGANVPDSINLDSLAQLYEKVKFDHAKHIKLTKDCSDCHHHTTGTLFEDRNCIRCHRNSGETKTVACKGCHLSQPFSAATLREKNLNTYHLDKPGLKGAYHLSCMGCHEKNGGPTGCQDCHPRNKEGDKFYNAGEYAPKKVEGKHSGH
;
A
#
# COMPACT_ATOMS: atom_id res chain seq x y z
N MET A 1 52.35 -26.15 -17.29
CA MET A 1 51.80 -24.77 -17.20
C MET A 1 50.27 -24.70 -17.23
N TYR A 2 49.54 -25.69 -17.76
CA TYR A 2 48.06 -25.68 -17.78
C TYR A 2 47.39 -26.04 -16.44
N ALA A 3 47.98 -26.94 -15.65
CA ALA A 3 47.42 -27.35 -14.36
C ALA A 3 47.40 -26.22 -13.31
N VAL A 4 48.46 -25.40 -13.27
CA VAL A 4 48.57 -24.26 -12.34
C VAL A 4 47.60 -23.13 -12.71
N ARG A 5 47.32 -22.97 -14.02
CA ARG A 5 46.37 -21.98 -14.55
C ARG A 5 44.92 -22.35 -14.22
N ASN A 6 44.56 -23.63 -14.29
CA ASN A 6 43.22 -24.10 -13.88
C ASN A 6 43.01 -24.00 -12.36
N TRP A 7 44.06 -24.17 -11.56
CA TRP A 7 43.96 -24.05 -10.10
C TRP A 7 43.78 -22.59 -9.67
N LEU A 8 44.46 -21.65 -10.33
CA LEU A 8 44.27 -20.22 -10.11
C LEU A 8 42.88 -19.73 -10.56
N ILE A 9 42.37 -20.19 -11.71
CA ILE A 9 41.02 -19.83 -12.18
C ILE A 9 39.95 -20.42 -11.25
N GLY A 10 40.10 -21.69 -10.84
CA GLY A 10 39.19 -22.34 -9.90
C GLY A 10 39.16 -21.66 -8.53
N GLY A 11 40.33 -21.30 -7.99
CA GLY A 11 40.45 -20.61 -6.70
C GLY A 11 39.90 -19.18 -6.70
N VAL A 12 40.02 -18.45 -7.81
CA VAL A 12 39.44 -17.11 -7.96
C VAL A 12 37.90 -17.19 -8.03
N ILE A 13 37.34 -18.19 -8.72
CA ILE A 13 35.88 -18.37 -8.80
C ILE A 13 35.29 -18.73 -7.43
N THR A 14 35.91 -19.63 -6.66
CA THR A 14 35.43 -19.95 -5.29
C THR A 14 35.60 -18.78 -4.33
N LEU A 15 36.67 -17.99 -4.44
CA LEU A 15 36.86 -16.78 -3.63
C LEU A 15 35.81 -15.70 -3.97
N VAL A 16 35.47 -15.51 -5.25
CA VAL A 16 34.41 -14.57 -5.68
C VAL A 16 33.02 -15.03 -5.20
N LEU A 17 32.74 -16.34 -5.20
CA LEU A 17 31.51 -16.90 -4.65
C LEU A 17 31.43 -16.75 -3.11
N TYR A 18 32.56 -16.75 -2.41
CA TYR A 18 32.62 -16.53 -0.96
C TYR A 18 32.54 -15.04 -0.57
N LEU A 19 32.91 -14.14 -1.49
CA LEU A 19 32.81 -12.69 -1.34
C LEU A 19 31.47 -12.12 -1.81
N ALA A 20 30.57 -12.95 -2.34
CA ALA A 20 29.21 -12.54 -2.63
C ALA A 20 28.50 -12.21 -1.30
N PRO A 21 28.08 -10.96 -1.07
CA PRO A 21 27.39 -10.62 0.17
C PRO A 21 26.11 -11.46 0.29
N PRO A 22 25.79 -11.99 1.48
CA PRO A 22 24.57 -12.75 1.73
C PRO A 22 23.27 -11.94 1.53
N ASP A 23 23.41 -10.65 1.22
CA ASP A 23 22.32 -9.69 1.01
C ASP A 23 21.59 -9.85 -0.34
N CYS A 24 22.03 -10.76 -1.22
CA CYS A 24 21.21 -11.20 -2.36
C CYS A 24 20.06 -12.14 -1.97
N ARG A 25 19.80 -12.36 -0.67
CA ARG A 25 18.55 -12.96 -0.20
C ARG A 25 17.45 -11.92 -0.37
N GLY A 26 16.76 -11.94 -1.52
CA GLY A 26 15.55 -11.15 -1.73
C GLY A 26 14.64 -11.27 -0.51
N ALA A 27 14.19 -10.14 0.03
CA ALA A 27 13.29 -10.13 1.16
C ALA A 27 12.11 -11.09 0.89
N ASN A 28 11.74 -11.90 1.88
CA ASN A 28 10.54 -12.74 1.78
C ASN A 28 9.32 -11.81 1.79
N VAL A 29 8.91 -11.33 0.62
CA VAL A 29 7.73 -10.49 0.47
C VAL A 29 6.55 -11.40 0.09
N PRO A 30 5.42 -11.33 0.81
CA PRO A 30 4.29 -12.22 0.54
C PRO A 30 3.68 -11.96 -0.84
N ASP A 31 3.28 -13.02 -1.54
CA ASP A 31 2.61 -12.89 -2.84
C ASP A 31 1.22 -12.29 -2.72
N SER A 32 0.50 -12.58 -1.62
CA SER A 32 -0.81 -12.01 -1.36
C SER A 32 -0.97 -11.61 0.10
N ILE A 33 -1.72 -10.53 0.31
CA ILE A 33 -2.08 -10.02 1.64
C ILE A 33 -3.57 -9.69 1.67
N ASN A 34 -4.16 -9.78 2.86
CA ASN A 34 -5.52 -9.31 3.10
C ASN A 34 -5.47 -7.93 3.74
N LEU A 35 -6.19 -6.96 3.15
CA LEU A 35 -6.41 -5.65 3.77
C LEU A 35 -7.78 -5.66 4.45
N ASP A 36 -7.79 -5.92 5.75
CA ASP A 36 -8.99 -6.14 6.56
C ASP A 36 -9.17 -5.12 7.69
N SER A 37 -8.23 -4.19 7.86
CA SER A 37 -8.21 -3.23 8.97
C SER A 37 -9.40 -2.27 9.02
N LEU A 38 -10.23 -2.24 7.96
CA LEU A 38 -11.43 -1.41 7.83
C LEU A 38 -12.65 -2.21 7.31
N ALA A 39 -12.62 -3.55 7.38
CA ALA A 39 -13.64 -4.44 6.84
C ALA A 39 -14.93 -4.49 7.71
N GLN A 40 -15.58 -3.33 7.89
CA GLN A 40 -16.82 -3.20 8.67
C GLN A 40 -18.06 -3.29 7.79
N LEU A 41 -18.13 -2.45 6.74
CA LEU A 41 -19.26 -2.37 5.80
C LEU A 41 -18.97 -3.06 4.46
N TYR A 42 -17.73 -3.49 4.26
CA TYR A 42 -17.25 -4.12 3.04
C TYR A 42 -16.39 -5.30 3.44
N GLU A 43 -16.30 -6.29 2.55
CA GLU A 43 -15.39 -7.41 2.69
C GLU A 43 -13.92 -6.94 2.62
N LYS A 44 -13.01 -7.79 3.11
CA LYS A 44 -11.56 -7.55 3.00
C LYS A 44 -11.12 -7.50 1.53
N VAL A 45 -10.14 -6.64 1.23
CA VAL A 45 -9.48 -6.67 -0.09
C VAL A 45 -8.44 -7.77 -0.08
N LYS A 46 -8.55 -8.73 -1.01
CA LYS A 46 -7.48 -9.68 -1.31
C LYS A 46 -6.51 -9.02 -2.29
N PHE A 47 -5.40 -8.53 -1.77
CA PHE A 47 -4.38 -7.86 -2.59
C PHE A 47 -3.37 -8.88 -3.12
N ASP A 48 -3.21 -8.91 -4.43
CA ASP A 48 -2.21 -9.72 -5.13
C ASP A 48 -0.92 -8.91 -5.25
N HIS A 49 -0.12 -8.92 -4.18
CA HIS A 49 1.10 -8.15 -4.07
C HIS A 49 2.10 -8.52 -5.17
N ALA A 50 2.29 -9.82 -5.44
CA ALA A 50 3.21 -10.30 -6.48
C ALA A 50 2.84 -9.81 -7.88
N LYS A 51 1.55 -9.68 -8.19
CA LYS A 51 1.10 -9.12 -9.47
C LYS A 51 1.33 -7.61 -9.55
N HIS A 52 1.03 -6.88 -8.47
CA HIS A 52 1.17 -5.41 -8.49
C HIS A 52 2.63 -4.97 -8.60
N ILE A 53 3.57 -5.64 -7.92
CA ILE A 53 5.01 -5.27 -8.01
C ILE A 53 5.61 -5.51 -9.40
N LYS A 54 4.98 -6.34 -10.25
CA LYS A 54 5.38 -6.52 -11.65
C LYS A 54 4.93 -5.36 -12.55
N LEU A 55 4.01 -4.53 -12.06
CA LEU A 55 3.43 -3.39 -12.77
C LEU A 55 3.97 -2.05 -12.25
N THR A 56 4.62 -2.04 -11.08
CA THR A 56 5.27 -0.86 -10.51
C THR A 56 6.75 -0.82 -10.87
N LYS A 57 7.35 0.37 -10.81
CA LYS A 57 8.79 0.55 -11.07
C LYS A 57 9.59 0.51 -9.79
N ASP A 58 8.99 0.92 -8.68
CA ASP A 58 9.63 1.03 -7.38
C ASP A 58 8.69 0.56 -6.27
N CYS A 59 9.23 0.04 -5.17
CA CYS A 59 8.45 -0.31 -3.98
C CYS A 59 7.78 0.92 -3.37
N SER A 60 8.44 2.08 -3.46
CA SER A 60 7.93 3.36 -2.95
C SER A 60 6.68 3.88 -3.67
N ASP A 61 6.31 3.32 -4.82
CA ASP A 61 5.02 3.60 -5.48
C ASP A 61 3.82 3.24 -4.56
N CYS A 62 3.99 2.26 -3.67
CA CYS A 62 3.00 1.88 -2.64
C CYS A 62 3.54 2.15 -1.22
N HIS A 63 4.80 1.82 -0.99
CA HIS A 63 5.52 1.97 0.27
C HIS A 63 6.20 3.34 0.39
N HIS A 64 5.50 4.40 -0.04
CA HIS A 64 5.99 5.77 0.04
C HIS A 64 6.45 6.08 1.47
N HIS A 65 7.63 6.65 1.65
CA HIS A 65 8.24 6.91 2.96
C HIS A 65 8.65 5.68 3.79
N THR A 66 8.60 4.45 3.25
CA THR A 66 8.93 3.26 4.05
C THR A 66 10.05 2.40 3.49
N THR A 67 10.04 2.09 2.20
CA THR A 67 11.08 1.28 1.56
C THR A 67 11.99 2.13 0.69
N GLY A 68 13.25 2.27 1.09
CA GLY A 68 14.41 2.29 0.20
C GLY A 68 14.75 3.51 -0.65
N THR A 69 13.86 4.48 -0.86
CA THR A 69 14.22 5.64 -1.68
C THR A 69 14.38 6.92 -0.85
N LEU A 70 15.58 7.49 -0.94
CA LEU A 70 15.85 8.85 -0.50
C LEU A 70 14.97 9.79 -1.33
N PHE A 71 14.32 10.75 -0.67
CA PHE A 71 13.52 11.74 -1.36
C PHE A 71 14.38 12.53 -2.33
N GLU A 72 13.95 12.65 -3.58
CA GLU A 72 14.58 13.57 -4.55
C GLU A 72 13.94 14.98 -4.51
N ASP A 73 12.76 15.10 -3.90
CA ASP A 73 12.07 16.38 -3.78
C ASP A 73 12.89 17.36 -2.92
N ARG A 74 13.25 18.49 -3.53
CA ARG A 74 14.09 19.52 -2.92
C ARG A 74 13.50 20.14 -1.64
N ASN A 75 12.19 20.12 -1.46
CA ASN A 75 11.54 20.61 -0.24
C ASN A 75 11.64 19.57 0.88
N CYS A 76 11.48 18.29 0.57
CA CYS A 76 11.53 17.20 1.54
C CYS A 76 12.95 16.99 2.10
N ILE A 77 13.98 16.99 1.24
CA ILE A 77 15.36 16.71 1.65
C ILE A 77 15.92 17.69 2.67
N ARG A 78 15.38 18.92 2.76
CA ARG A 78 15.83 19.94 3.72
C ARG A 78 15.75 19.44 5.15
N CYS A 79 14.71 18.66 5.46
CA CYS A 79 14.50 18.05 6.78
C CYS A 79 14.86 16.56 6.79
N HIS A 80 14.69 15.86 5.67
CA HIS A 80 14.83 14.40 5.57
C HIS A 80 16.13 13.90 4.94
N ARG A 81 17.17 14.74 4.76
CA ARG A 81 18.45 14.34 4.12
C ARG A 81 19.13 13.11 4.73
N ASN A 82 18.86 12.83 6.01
CA ASN A 82 19.47 11.76 6.78
C ASN A 82 18.43 10.75 7.29
N SER A 83 17.20 10.75 6.75
CA SER A 83 16.23 9.71 7.10
C SER A 83 16.55 8.42 6.33
N GLY A 84 16.46 7.30 7.02
CA GLY A 84 16.61 5.97 6.42
C GLY A 84 15.26 5.31 6.19
N GLU A 85 15.31 4.08 5.66
CA GLU A 85 14.14 3.22 5.54
C GLU A 85 13.48 2.97 6.90
N THR A 86 12.16 2.80 6.92
CA THR A 86 11.46 2.35 8.13
C THR A 86 11.11 0.88 8.04
N LYS A 87 11.18 0.21 9.20
CA LYS A 87 10.75 -1.18 9.35
C LYS A 87 9.23 -1.34 9.20
N THR A 88 8.48 -0.26 9.37
CA THR A 88 7.01 -0.27 9.30
C THR A 88 6.55 0.05 7.89
N VAL A 89 6.18 -0.98 7.14
CA VAL A 89 5.67 -0.85 5.76
C VAL A 89 4.14 -0.88 5.66
N ALA A 90 3.46 -1.24 6.76
CA ALA A 90 2.01 -1.30 6.81
C ALA A 90 1.41 0.10 6.87
N CYS A 91 0.45 0.40 5.98
CA CYS A 91 -0.21 1.70 5.92
C CYS A 91 -0.74 2.16 7.28
N LYS A 92 -1.33 1.24 8.06
CA LYS A 92 -1.88 1.52 9.39
C LYS A 92 -0.86 1.97 10.45
N GLY A 93 0.43 1.70 10.21
CA GLY A 93 1.51 2.15 11.08
C GLY A 93 1.67 3.67 11.09
N CYS A 94 1.28 4.33 10.00
CA CYS A 94 1.31 5.78 9.88
C CYS A 94 -0.09 6.37 9.68
N HIS A 95 -0.97 5.74 8.91
CA HIS A 95 -2.33 6.20 8.61
C HIS A 95 -3.34 5.60 9.60
N LEU A 96 -3.94 6.45 10.42
CA LEU A 96 -4.85 6.00 11.48
C LEU A 96 -6.21 5.58 10.90
N SER A 97 -6.77 4.48 11.40
CA SER A 97 -8.12 4.02 11.02
C SER A 97 -9.22 4.97 11.50
N GLN A 98 -9.00 5.66 12.62
CA GLN A 98 -9.94 6.59 13.24
C GLN A 98 -9.26 7.94 13.53
N PRO A 99 -8.87 8.69 12.49
CA PRO A 99 -8.07 9.92 12.65
C PRO A 99 -8.78 11.04 13.41
N PHE A 100 -10.10 10.92 13.61
CA PHE A 100 -10.95 11.89 14.29
C PHE A 100 -11.58 11.35 15.59
N SER A 101 -11.09 10.22 16.11
CA SER A 101 -11.55 9.75 17.42
C SER A 101 -11.13 10.73 18.53
N ALA A 102 -11.90 10.81 19.61
CA ALA A 102 -11.56 11.68 20.74
C ALA A 102 -10.18 11.35 21.32
N ALA A 103 -9.80 10.07 21.37
CA ALA A 103 -8.48 9.62 21.82
C ALA A 103 -7.36 10.14 20.88
N THR A 104 -7.51 9.92 19.57
CA THR A 104 -6.56 10.39 18.56
C THR A 104 -6.39 11.91 18.58
N LEU A 105 -7.49 12.65 18.74
CA LEU A 105 -7.43 14.11 18.77
C LEU A 105 -6.73 14.65 20.03
N ARG A 106 -6.83 13.95 21.16
CA ARG A 106 -6.11 14.30 22.41
C ARG A 106 -4.60 14.10 22.30
N GLU A 107 -4.18 13.07 21.57
CA GLU A 107 -2.76 12.74 21.35
C GLU A 107 -2.16 13.49 20.16
N LYS A 108 -2.97 14.23 19.39
CA LYS A 108 -2.52 14.91 18.18
C LYS A 108 -1.49 15.98 18.51
N ASN A 109 -0.25 15.76 18.06
CA ASN A 109 0.77 16.80 18.10
C ASN A 109 0.47 17.89 17.06
N LEU A 110 0.02 19.05 17.52
CA LEU A 110 -0.27 20.21 16.68
C LEU A 110 0.96 20.81 16.00
N ASN A 111 2.17 20.45 16.44
CA ASN A 111 3.44 20.91 15.88
C ASN A 111 4.01 19.94 14.82
N THR A 112 3.17 19.10 14.22
CA THR A 112 3.59 18.18 13.15
C THR A 112 3.58 18.89 11.79
N TYR A 113 4.68 18.85 11.04
CA TYR A 113 4.76 19.47 9.71
C TYR A 113 4.02 18.71 8.60
N HIS A 114 3.85 17.39 8.74
CA HIS A 114 3.13 16.54 7.77
C HIS A 114 1.64 16.49 8.12
N LEU A 115 0.92 17.61 7.92
CA LEU A 115 -0.52 17.76 8.24
C LEU A 115 -1.45 17.14 7.20
N ASP A 116 -0.91 16.83 6.03
CA ASP A 116 -1.58 16.32 4.84
C ASP A 116 -1.76 14.80 4.85
N LYS A 117 -1.31 14.10 5.89
CA LYS A 117 -1.43 12.65 6.00
C LYS A 117 -2.89 12.22 6.17
N PRO A 118 -3.52 11.55 5.19
CA PRO A 118 -4.90 11.10 5.31
C PRO A 118 -5.04 9.98 6.35
N GLY A 119 -6.29 9.75 6.79
CA GLY A 119 -6.65 8.52 7.50
C GLY A 119 -6.50 7.29 6.62
N LEU A 120 -6.54 6.10 7.23
CA LEU A 120 -6.26 4.82 6.56
C LEU A 120 -7.18 4.57 5.34
N LYS A 121 -8.47 4.92 5.45
CA LYS A 121 -9.42 4.78 4.33
C LYS A 121 -8.99 5.63 3.12
N GLY A 122 -8.62 6.89 3.38
CA GLY A 122 -8.15 7.80 2.33
C GLY A 122 -6.83 7.34 1.74
N ALA A 123 -5.91 6.86 2.56
CA ALA A 123 -4.62 6.33 2.11
C ALA A 123 -4.79 5.17 1.12
N TYR A 124 -5.65 4.19 1.44
CA TYR A 124 -5.93 3.08 0.52
C TYR A 124 -6.55 3.57 -0.81
N HIS A 125 -7.58 4.42 -0.75
CA HIS A 125 -8.25 4.87 -1.97
C HIS A 125 -7.34 5.71 -2.87
N LEU A 126 -6.59 6.66 -2.30
CA LEU A 126 -5.67 7.50 -3.07
C LEU A 126 -4.57 6.68 -3.73
N SER A 127 -4.02 5.69 -3.02
CA SER A 127 -2.96 4.82 -3.56
C SER A 127 -3.49 3.89 -4.65
N CYS A 128 -4.56 3.13 -4.37
CA CYS A 128 -5.09 2.13 -5.30
C CYS A 128 -5.75 2.79 -6.51
N MET A 129 -6.72 3.69 -6.27
CA MET A 129 -7.47 4.32 -7.36
C MET A 129 -6.59 5.25 -8.18
N GLY A 130 -5.66 5.99 -7.55
CA GLY A 130 -4.78 6.90 -8.28
C GLY A 130 -3.89 6.19 -9.30
N CYS A 131 -3.44 4.96 -9.02
CA CYS A 131 -2.72 4.14 -9.99
C CYS A 131 -3.68 3.52 -11.02
N HIS A 132 -4.84 3.01 -10.58
CA HIS A 132 -5.81 2.36 -11.46
C HIS A 132 -6.40 3.32 -12.50
N GLU A 133 -6.72 4.56 -12.12
CA GLU A 133 -7.22 5.59 -13.05
C GLU A 133 -6.22 5.88 -14.17
N LYS A 134 -4.91 5.88 -13.85
CA LYS A 134 -3.85 6.13 -14.82
C LYS A 134 -3.55 4.94 -15.71
N ASN A 135 -3.68 3.73 -15.18
CA ASN A 135 -3.22 2.49 -15.83
C ASN A 135 -4.37 1.56 -16.26
N GLY A 136 -5.63 1.99 -16.17
CA GLY A 136 -6.81 1.20 -16.56
C GLY A 136 -7.15 0.05 -15.60
N GLY A 137 -6.84 0.20 -14.32
CA GLY A 137 -7.25 -0.73 -13.26
C GLY A 137 -8.70 -0.52 -12.80
N PRO A 138 -9.21 -1.39 -11.90
CA PRO A 138 -10.58 -1.28 -11.39
C PRO A 138 -10.80 -0.01 -10.55
N THR A 139 -11.86 0.73 -10.84
CA THR A 139 -12.25 1.96 -10.14
C THR A 139 -13.69 1.93 -9.63
N GLY A 140 -14.46 0.87 -9.93
CA GLY A 140 -15.80 0.69 -9.42
C GLY A 140 -15.81 0.42 -7.92
N CYS A 141 -16.85 0.91 -7.25
CA CYS A 141 -16.97 0.92 -5.78
C CYS A 141 -16.85 -0.46 -5.13
N GLN A 142 -17.19 -1.52 -5.87
CA GLN A 142 -17.21 -2.90 -5.38
C GLN A 142 -16.20 -3.81 -6.11
N ASP A 143 -15.38 -3.26 -7.01
CA ASP A 143 -14.45 -4.05 -7.82
C ASP A 143 -13.26 -4.56 -6.99
N CYS A 144 -12.89 -3.82 -5.95
CA CYS A 144 -11.80 -4.17 -5.04
C CYS A 144 -12.29 -4.87 -3.77
N HIS A 145 -13.42 -4.41 -3.22
CA HIS A 145 -14.05 -4.95 -2.03
C HIS A 145 -15.58 -4.90 -2.17
N PRO A 146 -16.29 -6.04 -2.20
CA PRO A 146 -17.74 -6.04 -2.25
C PRO A 146 -18.35 -5.56 -0.93
N ARG A 147 -19.55 -4.97 -0.99
CA ARG A 147 -20.32 -4.70 0.24
C ARG A 147 -20.70 -6.00 0.91
N ASN A 148 -20.68 -5.97 2.24
CA ASN A 148 -21.23 -7.04 3.06
C ASN A 148 -22.66 -6.70 3.49
N LYS A 149 -23.30 -7.59 4.25
CA LYS A 149 -24.68 -7.39 4.73
C LYS A 149 -24.86 -6.11 5.56
N GLU A 150 -23.89 -5.78 6.42
CA GLU A 150 -23.94 -4.55 7.21
C GLU A 150 -23.79 -3.30 6.34
N GLY A 151 -22.96 -3.37 5.29
CA GLY A 151 -22.86 -2.33 4.27
C GLY A 151 -24.17 -2.15 3.51
N ASP A 152 -24.77 -3.23 3.03
CA ASP A 152 -26.05 -3.18 2.33
C ASP A 152 -27.13 -2.56 3.21
N LYS A 153 -27.17 -2.92 4.49
CA LYS A 153 -28.07 -2.30 5.47
C LYS A 153 -27.77 -0.81 5.66
N PHE A 154 -26.51 -0.43 5.84
CA PHE A 154 -26.10 0.96 6.05
C PHE A 154 -26.44 1.86 4.86
N TYR A 155 -26.28 1.35 3.64
CA TYR A 155 -26.52 2.09 2.40
C TYR A 155 -27.93 1.93 1.83
N ASN A 156 -28.82 1.19 2.49
CA ASN A 156 -30.14 0.81 1.95
C ASN A 156 -30.02 0.22 0.54
N ALA A 157 -29.22 -0.83 0.40
CA ALA A 157 -28.92 -1.52 -0.84
C ALA A 157 -29.18 -3.03 -0.72
N GLY A 158 -29.09 -3.76 -1.84
CA GLY A 158 -29.34 -5.21 -1.85
C GLY A 158 -30.75 -5.54 -1.38
N GLU A 159 -30.86 -6.41 -0.36
CA GLU A 159 -32.13 -6.75 0.27
C GLU A 159 -32.80 -5.59 1.03
N TYR A 160 -32.03 -4.55 1.37
CA TYR A 160 -32.48 -3.35 2.08
C TYR A 160 -32.82 -2.18 1.14
N ALA A 161 -32.79 -2.40 -0.19
CA ALA A 161 -33.12 -1.35 -1.15
C ALA A 161 -34.58 -0.86 -0.99
N PRO A 162 -34.84 0.46 -1.10
CA PRO A 162 -36.20 0.98 -1.09
C PRO A 162 -37.04 0.31 -2.17
N LYS A 163 -38.21 -0.21 -1.81
CA LYS A 163 -39.15 -0.73 -2.80
C LYS A 163 -39.52 0.42 -3.75
N LYS A 164 -39.40 0.17 -5.06
CA LYS A 164 -39.84 1.13 -6.08
C LYS A 164 -41.32 1.44 -5.82
N VAL A 165 -41.63 2.66 -5.44
CA VAL A 165 -43.01 3.12 -5.36
C VAL A 165 -43.41 3.42 -6.80
N GLU A 166 -44.35 2.67 -7.36
CA GLU A 166 -44.98 2.99 -8.64
C GLU A 166 -45.87 4.21 -8.47
N GLY A 167 -45.27 5.40 -8.43
CA GLY A 167 -45.95 6.69 -8.43
C GLY A 167 -45.90 7.30 -9.82
N LYS A 168 -47.06 7.53 -10.44
CA LYS A 168 -47.19 8.37 -11.64
C LYS A 168 -46.58 9.74 -11.33
N HIS A 169 -45.40 10.03 -11.87
CA HIS A 169 -44.91 11.40 -11.96
C HIS A 169 -45.79 12.16 -12.95
N SER A 170 -46.83 12.83 -12.46
CA SER A 170 -47.39 13.99 -13.17
C SER A 170 -46.53 15.19 -12.81
N GLY A 171 -45.45 15.39 -13.56
CA GLY A 171 -44.73 16.65 -13.54
C GLY A 171 -45.51 17.68 -14.36
N HIS A 172 -45.80 18.82 -13.74
CA HIS A 172 -46.25 20.05 -14.40
C HIS A 172 -45.07 20.73 -15.11
#